data_AF-A0A3B0MMZ6-F1
#
_entry.id   AF-A0A3B0MMZ6-F1
#
_cell.length_a   1.000
_cell.length_b   1.000
_cell.length_c   1.000
_cell.angle_alpha   90.00
_cell.angle_beta   90.00
_cell.angle_gamma   90.00
#
_symmetry.space_group_name_H-M   'P 1'
#
loop_
_entity.id
_entity.type
_entity.pdbx_description
1 polymer ?
#
loop_
_entity_poly.entity_id
_entity_poly.type
_entity_poly.pdbx_seq_one_letter_code
_entity_poly.pdbx_strand_id
1 'polypeptide(L)'
;MLQIPATSVQSLSLHIANKGELVRFEILEAPSGQLSNRSVYRYTNPNALANTLFDHRSEFSISHPLRLVNYWQGKAIRWSITEGDSLIYANGKATLTKYHPASALKAEWLDGEVLKKQIFPLTLPQEDIAYSHLFTTPYQQKKTIATESLVLPESFQQGTINWYSSDPKVINHHGQLIGHGATTISATITYPPGSSQTFKHHYQVPNRSQHGGLNLSIYDLSQLNLGNRSLTQSQCNILLNKKQWLNNAPLYAKRWQGDSPNYWMGKEKFGHFDADFQSNVLSGKKLKPTLWIFSGFLAPTETNHYQVKFKADDIGRVYIQDKNRLHTLDYRDNQTIYLEAGKYYPIWLFWSTNSHTVGDQYWDTIELTWRPAG
;
A
#
# COMPACT_ATOMS: atom_id res chain seq x y z
N MET A 1 -12.77 21.50 0.28
CA MET A 1 -12.68 20.46 -0.76
C MET A 1 -13.64 20.87 -1.87
N LEU A 2 -13.16 21.16 -3.07
CA LEU A 2 -13.99 21.51 -4.22
C LEU A 2 -14.19 20.24 -5.07
N GLN A 3 -15.43 19.79 -5.25
CA GLN A 3 -15.74 18.64 -6.11
C GLN A 3 -16.17 19.13 -7.48
N ILE A 4 -15.50 18.66 -8.54
CA ILE A 4 -15.80 19.03 -9.93
C ILE A 4 -16.23 17.75 -10.66
N PRO A 5 -17.45 17.69 -11.22
CA PRO A 5 -17.92 16.53 -11.98
C PRO A 5 -17.06 16.29 -13.24
N ALA A 6 -16.72 15.03 -13.50
CA ALA A 6 -15.81 14.63 -14.58
C ALA A 6 -16.36 14.81 -16.01
N THR A 7 -17.65 15.15 -16.18
CA THR A 7 -18.32 15.07 -17.50
C THR A 7 -18.46 16.39 -18.25
N SER A 8 -17.97 17.54 -17.76
CA SER A 8 -18.24 18.81 -18.46
C SER A 8 -17.17 19.90 -18.39
N VAL A 9 -15.94 19.62 -17.93
CA VAL A 9 -14.92 20.66 -17.83
C VAL A 9 -13.83 20.48 -18.89
N GLN A 10 -14.00 21.15 -20.04
CA GLN A 10 -12.95 21.24 -21.08
C GLN A 10 -11.78 22.15 -20.64
N SER A 11 -12.04 23.11 -19.75
CA SER A 11 -11.01 23.92 -19.07
C SER A 11 -11.53 24.44 -17.73
N LEU A 12 -10.68 24.45 -16.71
CA LEU A 12 -10.95 25.05 -15.41
C LEU A 12 -9.98 26.20 -15.20
N SER A 13 -10.47 27.43 -15.30
CA SER A 13 -9.69 28.62 -14.97
C SER A 13 -10.02 29.08 -13.56
N LEU A 14 -9.13 28.82 -12.60
CA LEU A 14 -9.24 29.32 -11.24
C LEU A 14 -8.41 30.60 -11.12
N HIS A 15 -9.05 31.75 -10.95
CA HIS A 15 -8.35 32.97 -10.59
C HIS A 15 -8.12 32.98 -9.08
N ILE A 16 -7.00 32.39 -8.67
CA ILE A 16 -6.62 32.30 -7.27
C ILE A 16 -5.67 33.45 -7.00
N ALA A 17 -6.20 34.49 -6.35
CA ALA A 17 -5.37 35.58 -5.89
C ALA A 17 -4.32 35.01 -4.92
N ASN A 18 -3.04 35.33 -5.13
CA ASN A 18 -1.97 35.09 -4.16
C ASN A 18 -2.09 36.01 -2.92
N LYS A 19 -3.32 36.43 -2.57
CA LYS A 19 -3.66 37.32 -1.47
C LYS A 19 -4.27 36.49 -0.35
N GLY A 20 -3.52 36.32 0.73
CA GLY A 20 -3.93 35.57 1.92
C GLY A 20 -3.22 34.23 2.11
N GLU A 21 -3.67 33.51 3.13
CA GLU A 21 -3.08 32.31 3.74
C GLU A 21 -3.36 31.00 2.99
N LEU A 22 -3.84 31.04 1.74
CA LEU A 22 -4.07 29.82 0.99
C LEU A 22 -2.73 29.08 0.82
N VAL A 23 -2.54 27.98 1.53
CA VAL A 23 -1.25 27.28 1.58
C VAL A 23 -1.07 26.39 0.35
N ARG A 24 -2.03 25.50 0.11
CA ARG A 24 -2.02 24.56 -1.00
C ARG A 24 -3.45 24.30 -1.42
N PHE A 25 -3.66 24.05 -2.70
CA PHE A 25 -4.85 23.32 -3.13
C PHE A 25 -4.45 22.21 -4.08
N GLU A 26 -5.17 21.10 -3.98
CA GLU A 26 -5.04 19.98 -4.88
C GLU A 26 -6.41 19.66 -5.47
N ILE A 27 -6.40 19.33 -6.75
CA ILE A 27 -7.54 18.72 -7.42
C ILE A 27 -7.23 17.24 -7.50
N LEU A 28 -8.09 16.44 -6.88
CA LEU A 28 -8.02 14.98 -6.91
C LEU A 28 -8.96 14.46 -7.99
N GLU A 29 -8.53 13.40 -8.68
CA GLU A 29 -9.43 12.66 -9.56
C GLU A 29 -10.47 11.93 -8.71
N ALA A 30 -11.74 11.99 -9.11
CA ALA A 30 -12.84 11.29 -8.43
C ALA A 30 -13.65 10.45 -9.44
N PRO A 31 -13.09 9.33 -9.94
CA PRO A 31 -13.80 8.46 -10.86
C PRO A 31 -15.05 7.91 -10.15
N SER A 32 -16.23 8.14 -10.74
CA SER A 32 -17.51 7.65 -10.21
C SER A 32 -17.85 8.12 -8.78
N GLY A 33 -17.37 9.31 -8.40
CA GLY A 33 -17.67 9.91 -7.08
C GLY A 33 -16.86 9.34 -5.91
N GLN A 34 -15.96 8.38 -6.16
CA GLN A 34 -14.99 7.93 -5.16
C GLN A 34 -13.71 8.75 -5.28
N LEU A 35 -13.31 9.40 -4.18
CA LEU A 35 -12.04 10.14 -4.11
C LEU A 35 -10.88 9.17 -4.39
N SER A 36 -10.13 9.42 -5.46
CA SER A 36 -8.85 8.76 -5.66
C SER A 36 -7.74 9.58 -4.98
N ASN A 37 -6.67 8.91 -4.54
CA ASN A 37 -5.47 9.59 -4.06
C ASN A 37 -4.60 10.17 -5.19
N ARG A 38 -5.10 10.17 -6.44
CA ARG A 38 -4.37 10.71 -7.58
C ARG A 38 -4.67 12.19 -7.74
N SER A 39 -3.66 13.02 -7.45
CA SER A 39 -3.71 14.46 -7.75
C SER A 39 -3.55 14.68 -9.26
N VAL A 40 -4.52 15.35 -9.87
CA VAL A 40 -4.47 15.77 -11.28
C VAL A 40 -3.93 17.18 -11.44
N TYR A 41 -4.02 17.97 -10.37
CA TYR A 41 -3.42 19.30 -10.31
C TYR A 41 -3.05 19.64 -8.87
N ARG A 42 -1.90 20.29 -8.72
CA ARG A 42 -1.40 20.81 -7.44
C ARG A 42 -0.94 22.24 -7.66
N TYR A 43 -1.39 23.12 -6.80
CA TYR A 43 -0.83 24.46 -6.67
C TYR A 43 -0.43 24.70 -5.22
N THR A 44 0.76 25.26 -5.08
CA THR A 44 1.36 25.66 -3.82
C THR A 44 1.55 27.17 -3.89
N ASN A 45 0.94 27.92 -2.98
CA ASN A 45 1.08 29.38 -2.97
C ASN A 45 2.50 29.76 -2.52
N PRO A 46 3.35 30.33 -3.39
CA PRO A 46 4.72 30.65 -3.02
C PRO A 46 4.79 31.74 -1.92
N ASN A 47 3.74 32.55 -1.76
CA ASN A 47 3.71 33.69 -0.85
C ASN A 47 3.09 33.37 0.52
N ALA A 48 2.59 32.14 0.72
CA ALA A 48 2.07 31.73 2.02
C ALA A 48 3.22 31.55 3.02
N LEU A 49 3.11 32.16 4.21
CA LEU A 49 4.14 32.06 5.24
C LEU A 49 4.39 30.60 5.63
N ALA A 50 3.34 29.77 5.70
CA ALA A 50 3.43 28.33 5.92
C ALA A 50 4.39 27.64 4.92
N ASN A 51 4.27 27.93 3.63
CA ASN A 51 5.13 27.29 2.63
C ASN A 51 6.57 27.79 2.70
N THR A 52 6.79 29.02 3.16
CA THR A 52 8.15 29.52 3.41
C THR A 52 8.76 28.83 4.64
N LEU A 53 7.96 28.65 5.70
CA LEU A 53 8.35 28.00 6.95
C LEU A 53 8.71 26.51 6.75
N PHE A 54 7.91 25.81 5.94
CA PHE A 54 8.04 24.37 5.66
C PHE A 54 8.68 24.07 4.29
N ASP A 55 9.33 25.04 3.66
CA ASP A 55 10.10 24.85 2.42
C ASP A 55 9.29 24.18 1.28
N HIS A 56 8.04 24.62 1.11
CA HIS A 56 7.06 24.14 0.13
C HIS A 56 6.71 22.65 0.22
N ARG A 57 7.02 21.99 1.34
CA ARG A 57 6.78 20.56 1.53
C ARG A 57 5.32 20.29 1.84
N SER A 58 4.87 19.08 1.46
CA SER A 58 3.51 18.61 1.68
C SER A 58 3.20 18.24 3.14
N GLU A 59 4.24 18.07 3.94
CA GLU A 59 4.17 17.63 5.33
C GLU A 59 4.41 18.85 6.23
N PHE A 60 3.36 19.36 6.88
CA PHE A 60 3.45 20.40 7.91
C PHE A 60 4.01 19.83 9.21
N SER A 61 5.18 19.21 9.11
CA SER A 61 5.81 18.50 10.20
C SER A 61 7.10 19.22 10.61
N ILE A 62 7.32 19.26 11.91
CA ILE A 62 8.54 19.71 12.60
C ILE A 62 9.78 18.84 12.32
N SER A 63 9.65 17.91 11.37
CA SER A 63 10.62 16.88 11.01
C SER A 63 11.88 17.39 10.33
N HIS A 64 11.89 18.66 9.93
CA HIS A 64 13.01 19.31 9.25
C HIS A 64 13.32 20.65 9.92
N PRO A 65 14.56 21.17 9.74
CA PRO A 65 14.88 22.52 10.17
C PRO A 65 13.88 23.52 9.58
N LEU A 66 13.10 24.14 10.45
CA LEU A 66 12.13 25.16 10.05
C LEU A 66 12.88 26.41 9.62
N ARG A 67 12.44 27.02 8.52
CA ARG A 67 13.01 28.27 8.04
C ARG A 67 12.23 29.45 8.62
N LEU A 68 12.67 29.92 9.79
CA LEU A 68 12.10 31.12 10.40
C LEU A 68 12.67 32.35 9.68
N VAL A 69 11.88 32.93 8.78
CA VAL A 69 12.27 34.15 8.08
C VAL A 69 12.26 35.34 9.03
N ASN A 70 13.18 36.30 8.84
CA ASN A 70 13.20 37.54 9.61
C ASN A 70 12.23 38.60 9.07
N TYR A 71 11.84 38.45 7.79
CA TYR A 71 10.90 39.33 7.11
C TYR A 71 9.93 38.51 6.26
N TRP A 72 8.66 38.91 6.27
CA TRP A 72 7.62 38.36 5.40
C TRP A 72 6.87 39.50 4.73
N GLN A 73 6.79 39.49 3.40
CA GLN A 73 6.19 40.56 2.58
C GLN A 73 6.73 41.97 2.93
N GLY A 74 8.04 42.06 3.20
CA GLY A 74 8.71 43.32 3.57
C GLY A 74 8.46 43.80 5.00
N LYS A 75 7.74 43.05 5.82
CA LYS A 75 7.49 43.35 7.24
C LYS A 75 8.37 42.49 8.14
N ALA A 76 8.91 43.07 9.21
CA ALA A 76 9.64 42.32 10.22
C ALA A 76 8.69 41.37 10.95
N ILE A 77 9.09 40.10 11.09
CA ILE A 77 8.29 39.08 11.75
C ILE A 77 9.02 38.58 13.00
N ARG A 78 8.24 38.34 14.06
CA ARG A 78 8.71 37.78 15.33
C ARG A 78 8.15 36.39 15.48
N TRP A 79 9.03 35.45 15.81
CA TRP A 79 8.67 34.07 16.07
C TRP A 79 8.70 33.79 17.57
N SER A 80 7.71 33.05 18.05
CA SER A 80 7.63 32.56 19.42
C SER A 80 6.95 31.19 19.43
N ILE A 81 7.00 30.49 20.56
CA ILE A 81 6.30 29.22 20.76
C ILE A 81 5.29 29.43 21.89
N THR A 82 4.05 28.99 21.68
CA THR A 82 2.93 29.27 22.60
C THR A 82 3.07 28.58 23.94
N GLU A 83 3.56 27.33 23.95
CA GLU A 83 3.78 26.51 25.14
C GLU A 83 4.94 25.53 24.94
N GLY A 84 5.71 25.26 26.01
CA GLY A 84 6.80 24.28 26.05
C GLY A 84 8.21 24.88 26.11
N ASP A 85 9.18 24.08 26.56
CA ASP A 85 10.60 24.44 26.54
C ASP A 85 11.13 24.25 25.11
N SER A 86 11.07 25.28 24.28
CA SER A 86 11.59 25.24 22.90
C SER A 86 12.43 26.47 22.59
N LEU A 87 13.57 26.24 21.92
CA LEU A 87 14.53 27.29 21.59
C LEU A 87 14.42 27.67 20.12
N ILE A 88 14.18 28.96 19.88
CA ILE A 88 14.37 29.60 18.58
C ILE A 88 15.78 30.19 18.60
N TYR A 89 16.66 29.67 17.75
CA TYR A 89 18.02 30.19 17.61
C TYR A 89 18.03 31.46 16.77
N ALA A 90 18.98 32.35 17.05
CA ALA A 90 19.16 33.61 16.33
C ALA A 90 19.43 33.45 14.81
N ASN A 91 19.79 32.25 14.36
CA ASN A 91 19.99 31.92 12.94
C ASN A 91 18.70 31.51 12.21
N GLY A 92 17.53 31.67 12.85
CA GLY A 92 16.25 31.32 12.25
C GLY A 92 15.97 29.81 12.20
N LYS A 93 16.73 28.99 12.95
CA LYS A 93 16.39 27.59 13.21
C LYS A 93 15.61 27.48 14.51
N ALA A 94 14.58 26.65 14.53
CA ALA A 94 13.99 26.15 15.77
C ALA A 94 14.45 24.73 16.02
N THR A 95 14.78 24.41 17.27
CA THR A 95 14.88 23.01 17.71
C THR A 95 13.90 22.82 18.85
N LEU A 96 13.08 21.78 18.73
CA LEU A 96 12.15 21.39 19.77
C LEU A 96 12.94 20.70 20.87
N THR A 97 13.16 21.41 21.97
CA THR A 97 13.78 20.83 23.16
C THR A 97 12.75 20.04 24.00
N LYS A 98 11.46 20.40 23.93
CA LYS A 98 10.33 19.59 24.42
C LYS A 98 9.09 19.74 23.54
N TYR A 99 8.55 18.62 23.04
CA TYR A 99 7.23 18.56 22.40
C TYR A 99 6.11 18.64 23.45
N HIS A 100 5.16 19.57 23.29
CA HIS A 100 3.85 19.55 23.96
C HIS A 100 2.75 19.44 22.89
N PRO A 101 1.70 18.61 23.07
CA PRO A 101 0.62 18.48 22.09
C PRO A 101 -0.11 19.80 21.78
N ALA A 102 -0.05 20.77 22.69
CA ALA A 102 -0.59 22.11 22.50
C ALA A 102 0.46 23.15 22.04
N SER A 103 1.71 22.75 21.85
CA SER A 103 2.75 23.65 21.32
C SER A 103 2.38 24.08 19.90
N ALA A 104 2.51 25.37 19.64
CA ALA A 104 2.39 25.95 18.31
C ALA A 104 3.50 26.98 18.08
N LEU A 105 3.99 27.07 16.85
CA LEU A 105 4.80 28.20 16.42
C LEU A 105 3.89 29.38 16.14
N LYS A 106 4.17 30.51 16.76
CA LYS A 106 3.44 31.75 16.57
C LYS A 106 4.35 32.74 15.83
N ALA A 107 3.84 33.25 14.71
CA ALA A 107 4.47 34.29 13.93
C ALA A 107 3.66 35.59 14.06
N GLU A 108 4.32 36.69 14.41
CA GLU A 108 3.70 38.00 14.66
C GLU A 108 4.40 39.10 13.87
N TRP A 109 3.64 39.95 13.18
CA TRP A 109 4.18 41.09 12.43
C TRP A 109 3.21 42.27 12.45
N LEU A 110 3.74 43.47 12.22
CA LEU A 110 2.94 44.69 12.09
C LEU A 110 2.61 44.94 10.61
N ASP A 111 1.33 45.14 10.33
CA ASP A 111 0.84 45.61 9.04
C ASP A 111 0.15 46.96 9.23
N GLY A 112 0.90 48.03 9.01
CA GLY A 112 0.54 49.37 9.49
C GLY A 112 0.58 49.40 11.02
N GLU A 113 -0.52 49.82 11.65
CA GLU A 113 -0.70 49.83 13.10
C GLU A 113 -1.33 48.54 13.64
N VAL A 114 -1.70 47.60 12.77
CA VAL A 114 -2.39 46.36 13.16
C VAL A 114 -1.38 45.24 13.38
N LEU A 115 -1.37 44.68 14.58
CA LEU A 115 -0.64 43.44 14.87
C LEU A 115 -1.37 42.25 14.23
N LYS A 116 -0.70 41.60 13.28
CA LYS A 116 -1.12 40.33 12.69
C LYS A 116 -0.39 39.19 13.40
N LYS A 117 -1.10 38.05 13.52
CA LYS A 117 -0.55 36.83 14.08
C LYS A 117 -1.01 35.61 13.28
N GLN A 118 -0.15 34.60 13.22
CA GLN A 118 -0.44 33.30 12.66
C GLN A 118 0.11 32.21 13.57
N ILE A 119 -0.66 31.14 13.73
CA ILE A 119 -0.35 30.03 14.63
C ILE A 119 -0.22 28.75 13.81
N PHE A 120 0.90 28.05 13.96
CA PHE A 120 1.21 26.78 13.33
C PHE A 120 1.27 25.69 14.41
N PRO A 121 0.22 24.86 14.55
CA PRO A 121 0.24 23.75 15.50
C PRO A 121 1.42 22.83 15.22
N LEU A 122 2.15 22.44 16.26
CA LEU A 122 3.20 21.43 16.16
C LEU A 122 2.55 20.10 16.49
N THR A 123 2.08 19.38 15.47
CA THR A 123 1.53 18.04 15.64
C THR A 123 2.61 16.99 15.40
N LEU A 124 2.55 15.88 16.13
CA LEU A 124 3.26 14.66 15.73
C LEU A 124 2.85 14.27 14.29
N PRO A 125 3.70 13.51 13.59
CA PRO A 125 3.36 13.01 12.25
C PRO A 125 2.05 12.26 12.28
N GLN A 126 1.25 12.40 11.21
CA GLN A 126 0.04 11.60 11.06
C GLN A 126 0.42 10.11 11.07
N GLU A 127 -0.42 9.28 11.70
CA GLU A 127 -0.13 7.86 11.92
C GLU A 127 0.15 7.11 10.62
N ASP A 128 -0.56 7.46 9.55
CA ASP A 128 -0.42 6.85 8.23
C ASP A 128 0.92 7.14 7.57
N ILE A 129 1.47 8.35 7.75
CA ILE A 129 2.80 8.75 7.29
C ILE A 129 3.86 7.96 8.06
N ALA A 130 3.76 7.95 9.40
CA ALA A 130 4.69 7.22 10.25
C ALA A 130 4.68 5.72 9.91
N TYR A 131 3.50 5.13 9.75
CA TYR A 131 3.35 3.72 9.42
C TYR A 131 3.94 3.36 8.06
N SER A 132 3.65 4.18 7.04
CA SER A 132 4.12 3.93 5.67
C SER A 132 5.64 4.04 5.58
N HIS A 133 6.25 4.95 6.35
CA HIS A 133 7.70 5.03 6.48
C HIS A 133 8.29 3.79 7.18
N LEU A 134 7.68 3.35 8.28
CA LEU A 134 8.19 2.25 9.10
C LEU A 134 8.14 0.89 8.39
N PHE A 135 7.03 0.58 7.73
CA PHE A 135 6.81 -0.76 7.18
C PHE A 135 6.91 -0.82 5.66
N THR A 136 7.11 0.32 4.98
CA THR A 136 7.09 0.44 3.50
C THR A 136 5.80 -0.09 2.86
N THR A 137 4.74 -0.21 3.66
CA THR A 137 3.42 -0.71 3.25
C THR A 137 2.36 0.35 3.52
N PRO A 138 1.34 0.48 2.66
CA PRO A 138 0.21 1.37 2.94
C PRO A 138 -0.44 1.04 4.29
N TYR A 139 -0.83 2.05 5.07
CA TYR A 139 -1.45 1.89 6.40
C TYR A 139 -2.66 0.94 6.43
N GLN A 140 -3.39 0.83 5.32
CA GLN A 140 -4.55 -0.05 5.19
C GLN A 140 -4.19 -1.55 5.12
N GLN A 141 -2.93 -1.88 4.81
CA GLN A 141 -2.46 -3.26 4.71
C GLN A 141 -2.01 -3.75 6.09
N LYS A 142 -2.83 -4.61 6.72
CA LYS A 142 -2.56 -5.12 8.09
C LYS A 142 -1.65 -6.35 8.13
N LYS A 143 -1.40 -7.00 6.98
CA LYS A 143 -0.60 -8.23 6.87
C LYS A 143 0.28 -8.19 5.62
N THR A 144 1.51 -8.67 5.75
CA THR A 144 2.47 -8.78 4.65
C THR A 144 3.16 -10.13 4.67
N ILE A 145 3.46 -10.67 3.48
CA ILE A 145 4.32 -11.85 3.35
C ILE A 145 5.76 -11.34 3.28
N ALA A 146 6.60 -11.74 4.23
CA ALA A 146 8.03 -11.43 4.18
C ALA A 146 8.75 -12.58 3.49
N THR A 147 9.25 -12.32 2.28
CA THR A 147 10.07 -13.26 1.50
C THR A 147 11.57 -12.97 1.64
N GLU A 148 11.94 -11.80 2.13
CA GLU A 148 13.29 -11.31 2.36
C GLU A 148 13.40 -10.60 3.72
N SER A 149 14.62 -10.43 4.24
CA SER A 149 14.89 -9.65 5.46
C SER A 149 14.37 -8.22 5.33
N LEU A 150 13.77 -7.71 6.40
CA LEU A 150 13.21 -6.38 6.45
C LEU A 150 14.32 -5.34 6.61
N VAL A 151 14.18 -4.22 5.91
CA VAL A 151 15.02 -3.03 6.14
C VAL A 151 14.33 -2.17 7.19
N LEU A 152 14.86 -2.18 8.41
CA LEU A 152 14.27 -1.47 9.54
C LEU A 152 14.98 -0.12 9.77
N PRO A 153 14.31 1.03 9.61
CA PRO A 153 14.93 2.33 9.87
C PRO A 153 15.22 2.54 11.36
N GLU A 154 16.34 3.18 11.68
CA GLU A 154 16.75 3.46 13.07
C GLU A 154 16.09 4.73 13.65
N SER A 155 15.66 5.63 12.78
CA SER A 155 15.05 6.90 13.15
C SER A 155 13.91 7.27 12.22
N PHE A 156 12.93 7.99 12.75
CA PHE A 156 11.93 8.68 11.96
C PHE A 156 11.85 10.11 12.48
N GLN A 157 12.22 11.07 11.62
CA GLN A 157 12.33 12.47 11.99
C GLN A 157 13.31 12.66 13.16
N GLN A 158 12.89 13.33 14.25
CA GLN A 158 13.69 13.50 15.47
C GLN A 158 13.51 12.33 16.47
N GLY A 159 12.67 11.35 16.16
CA GLY A 159 12.41 10.19 17.01
C GLY A 159 13.38 9.05 16.74
N THR A 160 13.82 8.37 17.81
CA THR A 160 14.56 7.10 17.72
C THR A 160 13.57 5.95 17.67
N ILE A 161 13.83 4.94 16.83
CA ILE A 161 12.95 3.79 16.67
C ILE A 161 13.55 2.57 17.35
N ASN A 162 12.78 1.95 18.24
CA ASN A 162 13.09 0.65 18.81
C ASN A 162 12.20 -0.43 18.17
N TRP A 163 12.84 -1.48 17.66
CA TRP A 163 12.15 -2.57 16.97
C TRP A 163 12.00 -3.80 17.85
N TYR A 164 10.81 -4.39 17.82
CA TYR A 164 10.49 -5.60 18.56
C TYR A 164 9.76 -6.60 17.69
N SER A 165 10.14 -7.88 17.78
CA SER A 165 9.43 -8.99 17.15
C SER A 165 8.73 -9.81 18.23
N SER A 166 7.45 -10.14 18.00
CA SER A 166 6.71 -11.04 18.88
C SER A 166 7.23 -12.48 18.83
N ASP A 167 7.91 -12.86 17.74
CA ASP A 167 8.58 -14.15 17.60
C ASP A 167 9.94 -13.99 16.89
N PRO A 168 11.03 -13.82 17.66
CA PRO A 168 12.38 -13.66 17.13
C PRO A 168 12.92 -14.89 16.39
N LYS A 169 12.28 -16.06 16.52
CA LYS A 169 12.66 -17.28 15.78
C LYS A 169 12.14 -17.26 14.34
N VAL A 170 11.16 -16.40 14.04
CA VAL A 170 10.61 -16.21 12.69
C VAL A 170 11.29 -15.02 12.00
N ILE A 171 11.17 -13.83 12.60
CA ILE A 171 11.90 -12.61 12.21
C ILE A 171 12.50 -12.03 13.48
N ASN A 172 13.80 -11.77 13.53
CA ASN A 172 14.44 -11.21 14.73
C ASN A 172 14.24 -9.68 14.85
N HIS A 173 14.71 -9.10 15.96
CA HIS A 173 14.58 -7.66 16.24
C HIS A 173 15.28 -6.74 15.23
N HIS A 174 16.21 -7.28 14.43
CA HIS A 174 16.92 -6.55 13.37
C HIS A 174 16.26 -6.74 12.00
N GLY A 175 15.09 -7.38 11.93
CA GLY A 175 14.37 -7.63 10.69
C GLY A 175 14.90 -8.83 9.88
N GLN A 176 15.85 -9.60 10.41
CA GLN A 176 16.40 -10.76 9.71
C GLN A 176 15.41 -11.93 9.77
N LEU A 177 15.18 -12.57 8.63
CA LEU A 177 14.34 -13.77 8.54
C LEU A 177 15.13 -15.00 9.01
N ILE A 178 14.71 -15.58 10.13
CA ILE A 178 15.36 -16.72 10.79
C ILE A 178 14.63 -18.02 10.51
N GLY A 179 13.29 -17.98 10.52
CA GLY A 179 12.44 -19.17 10.44
C GLY A 179 11.22 -18.96 9.55
N HIS A 180 10.15 -19.69 9.82
CA HIS A 180 8.88 -19.58 9.11
C HIS A 180 7.72 -19.53 10.10
N GLY A 181 6.59 -18.95 9.67
CA GLY A 181 5.42 -18.76 10.53
C GLY A 181 4.94 -17.31 10.57
N ALA A 182 3.98 -17.03 11.43
CA ALA A 182 3.44 -15.69 11.63
C ALA A 182 4.19 -14.98 12.76
N THR A 183 4.49 -13.70 12.59
CA THR A 183 5.04 -12.84 13.65
C THR A 183 4.51 -11.41 13.50
N THR A 184 4.63 -10.61 14.55
CA THR A 184 4.28 -9.19 14.55
C THR A 184 5.53 -8.38 14.85
N ILE A 185 5.86 -7.46 13.95
CA ILE A 185 6.92 -6.49 14.15
C ILE A 185 6.30 -5.20 14.69
N SER A 186 6.83 -4.71 15.81
CA SER A 186 6.43 -3.48 16.46
C SER A 186 7.57 -2.46 16.39
N ALA A 187 7.24 -1.23 16.02
CA ALA A 187 8.14 -0.09 16.05
C ALA A 187 7.65 0.87 17.13
N THR A 188 8.47 1.14 18.14
CA THR A 188 8.21 2.18 19.12
C THR A 188 9.10 3.37 18.78
N ILE A 189 8.48 4.46 18.31
CA ILE A 189 9.16 5.72 18.08
C ILE A 189 9.14 6.49 19.40
N THR A 190 10.31 6.83 19.92
CA THR A 190 10.46 7.72 21.10
C THR A 190 10.93 9.08 20.62
N TYR A 191 10.10 10.10 20.80
CA TYR A 191 10.42 11.49 20.49
C TYR A 191 10.93 12.20 21.74
N PRO A 192 11.97 13.04 21.64
CA PRO A 192 12.35 13.93 22.73
C PRO A 192 11.16 14.80 23.17
N PRO A 193 10.85 14.91 24.48
CA PRO A 193 11.66 14.49 25.64
C PRO A 193 11.24 13.14 26.26
N GLY A 194 10.42 12.32 25.60
CA GLY A 194 10.02 11.01 26.11
C GLY A 194 8.63 10.53 25.69
N SER A 195 7.89 11.28 24.85
CA SER A 195 6.66 10.75 24.28
C SER A 195 6.98 9.60 23.34
N SER A 196 6.11 8.60 23.29
CA SER A 196 6.30 7.47 22.40
C SER A 196 5.02 7.08 21.67
N GLN A 197 5.19 6.59 20.44
CA GLN A 197 4.13 6.00 19.64
C GLN A 197 4.57 4.61 19.22
N THR A 198 3.67 3.64 19.34
CA THR A 198 3.95 2.26 18.93
C THR A 198 3.07 1.86 17.76
N PHE A 199 3.71 1.38 16.71
CA PHE A 199 3.07 0.88 15.49
C PHE A 199 3.34 -0.60 15.37
N LYS A 200 2.38 -1.36 14.82
CA LYS A 200 2.47 -2.81 14.67
C LYS A 200 2.10 -3.24 13.26
N HIS A 201 2.84 -4.19 12.73
CA HIS A 201 2.55 -4.83 11.45
C HIS A 201 2.72 -6.34 11.55
N HIS A 202 1.78 -7.09 10.97
CA HIS A 202 1.81 -8.54 10.98
C HIS A 202 2.52 -9.08 9.74
N TYR A 203 3.47 -9.98 9.95
CA TYR A 203 4.21 -10.65 8.90
C TYR A 203 3.93 -12.16 8.91
N GLN A 204 3.85 -12.73 7.72
CA GLN A 204 3.88 -14.17 7.50
C GLN A 204 5.16 -14.51 6.73
N VAL A 205 6.00 -15.36 7.31
CA VAL A 205 7.19 -15.89 6.62
C VAL A 205 6.87 -17.28 6.08
N PRO A 206 7.06 -17.53 4.78
CA PRO A 206 6.80 -18.83 4.19
C PRO A 206 7.78 -19.89 4.69
N ASN A 207 7.35 -21.16 4.70
CA ASN A 207 8.26 -22.26 5.02
C ASN A 207 9.27 -22.43 3.89
N ARG A 208 10.55 -22.23 4.22
CA ARG A 208 11.67 -22.32 3.29
C ARG A 208 12.33 -23.70 3.22
N SER A 209 11.91 -24.65 4.06
CA SER A 209 12.52 -25.98 4.12
C SER A 209 12.20 -26.90 2.93
N GLN A 210 11.25 -26.51 2.07
CA GLN A 210 10.90 -27.27 0.88
C GLN A 210 11.56 -26.64 -0.36
N HIS A 211 12.37 -27.45 -1.05
CA HIS A 211 13.23 -27.04 -2.16
C HIS A 211 12.43 -26.73 -3.45
N GLY A 212 11.85 -25.53 -3.50
CA GLY A 212 11.23 -24.95 -4.69
C GLY A 212 9.82 -25.45 -5.01
N GLY A 213 9.23 -24.86 -6.05
CA GLY A 213 7.87 -25.13 -6.52
C GLY A 213 6.91 -23.96 -6.24
N LEU A 214 5.61 -24.25 -6.34
CA LEU A 214 4.55 -23.28 -6.19
C LEU A 214 3.75 -23.57 -4.92
N ASN A 215 3.57 -22.55 -4.10
CA ASN A 215 2.71 -22.59 -2.92
C ASN A 215 1.55 -21.61 -3.12
N LEU A 216 0.32 -22.12 -3.08
CA LEU A 216 -0.89 -21.31 -3.20
C LEU A 216 -1.89 -21.61 -2.08
N SER A 217 -2.48 -20.54 -1.56
CA SER A 217 -3.75 -20.56 -0.83
C SER A 217 -4.88 -20.17 -1.78
N ILE A 218 -6.02 -20.84 -1.64
CA ILE A 218 -7.19 -20.66 -2.50
C ILE A 218 -8.29 -19.90 -1.75
N TYR A 219 -8.83 -18.90 -2.43
CA TYR A 219 -9.80 -17.96 -1.89
C TYR A 219 -10.99 -17.87 -2.84
N ASP A 220 -12.20 -17.99 -2.27
CA ASP A 220 -13.45 -17.86 -3.00
C ASP A 220 -14.00 -16.42 -2.87
N LEU A 221 -14.16 -15.74 -4.01
CA LEU A 221 -14.81 -14.43 -4.12
C LEU A 221 -16.21 -14.50 -4.76
N SER A 222 -16.85 -15.67 -4.81
CA SER A 222 -18.23 -15.87 -5.28
C SER A 222 -19.28 -14.98 -4.59
N GLN A 223 -18.96 -14.46 -3.40
CA GLN A 223 -19.79 -13.48 -2.67
C GLN A 223 -19.85 -12.11 -3.36
N LEU A 224 -18.88 -11.80 -4.24
CA LEU A 224 -18.94 -10.61 -5.06
C LEU A 224 -20.05 -10.81 -6.09
N ASN A 225 -21.04 -9.92 -6.10
CA ASN A 225 -22.08 -9.96 -7.12
C ASN A 225 -21.48 -9.49 -8.47
N LEU A 226 -20.94 -10.44 -9.23
CA LEU A 226 -20.38 -10.23 -10.56
C LEU A 226 -21.48 -10.13 -11.64
N GLY A 227 -22.75 -10.24 -11.24
CA GLY A 227 -23.90 -10.35 -12.13
C GLY A 227 -24.15 -11.78 -12.62
N ASN A 228 -25.19 -11.95 -13.46
CA ASN A 228 -25.63 -13.26 -13.94
C ASN A 228 -24.94 -13.71 -15.25
N ARG A 229 -23.88 -13.01 -15.68
CA ARG A 229 -23.20 -13.25 -16.95
C ARG A 229 -21.71 -13.45 -16.72
N SER A 230 -21.10 -14.30 -17.54
CA SER A 230 -19.65 -14.41 -17.73
C SER A 230 -18.96 -13.06 -17.73
N LEU A 231 -17.87 -12.93 -16.97
CA LEU A 231 -17.03 -11.72 -17.03
C LEU A 231 -16.40 -11.63 -18.42
N THR A 232 -16.43 -10.43 -19.00
CA THR A 232 -15.62 -10.12 -20.19
C THR A 232 -14.20 -9.70 -19.77
N GLN A 233 -13.23 -9.75 -20.69
CA GLN A 233 -11.84 -9.33 -20.40
C GLN A 233 -11.79 -7.87 -19.91
N SER A 234 -12.63 -6.99 -20.47
CA SER A 234 -12.74 -5.60 -20.04
C SER A 234 -13.26 -5.47 -18.60
N GLN A 235 -14.29 -6.25 -18.23
CA GLN A 235 -14.80 -6.26 -16.86
C GLN A 235 -13.78 -6.84 -15.87
N CYS A 236 -13.09 -7.92 -16.25
CA CYS A 236 -11.98 -8.46 -15.47
C CYS A 236 -10.87 -7.42 -15.27
N ASN A 237 -10.49 -6.70 -16.33
CA ASN A 237 -9.53 -5.58 -16.26
C ASN A 237 -9.98 -4.50 -15.29
N ILE A 238 -11.25 -4.08 -15.34
CA ILE A 238 -11.79 -3.07 -14.42
C ILE A 238 -11.74 -3.56 -12.96
N LEU A 239 -12.09 -4.82 -12.72
CA LEU A 239 -12.05 -5.43 -11.39
C LEU A 239 -10.63 -5.53 -10.84
N LEU A 240 -9.67 -5.97 -11.67
CA LEU A 240 -8.28 -6.19 -11.28
C LEU A 240 -7.44 -4.91 -11.26
N ASN A 241 -7.77 -3.90 -12.09
CA ASN A 241 -7.08 -2.60 -12.13
C ASN A 241 -7.18 -1.84 -10.81
N LYS A 242 -8.21 -2.11 -9.99
CA LYS A 242 -8.30 -1.54 -8.65
C LYS A 242 -7.16 -2.00 -7.74
N LYS A 243 -6.43 -3.09 -8.07
CA LYS A 243 -5.30 -3.72 -7.34
C LYS A 243 -5.50 -3.98 -5.84
N GLN A 244 -6.64 -3.59 -5.27
CA GLN A 244 -7.05 -3.81 -3.89
C GLN A 244 -7.01 -5.29 -3.50
N TRP A 245 -7.14 -6.19 -4.48
CA TRP A 245 -7.14 -7.64 -4.29
C TRP A 245 -5.72 -8.23 -4.13
N LEU A 246 -4.70 -7.62 -4.73
CA LEU A 246 -3.33 -8.15 -4.75
C LEU A 246 -2.71 -8.23 -3.35
N ASN A 247 -3.19 -7.46 -2.38
CA ASN A 247 -2.67 -7.52 -1.00
C ASN A 247 -3.72 -7.85 0.07
N ASN A 248 -5.00 -7.95 -0.31
CA ASN A 248 -6.11 -8.10 0.63
C ASN A 248 -7.01 -9.31 0.33
N ALA A 249 -6.62 -10.22 -0.56
CA ALA A 249 -7.38 -11.46 -0.80
C ALA A 249 -7.80 -12.19 0.49
N PRO A 250 -6.93 -12.32 1.54
CA PRO A 250 -7.35 -12.95 2.80
C PRO A 250 -8.34 -12.14 3.64
N LEU A 251 -8.53 -10.84 3.34
CA LEU A 251 -9.44 -9.94 4.05
C LEU A 251 -10.83 -9.90 3.40
N TYR A 252 -10.89 -10.08 2.08
CA TYR A 252 -12.14 -9.97 1.31
C TYR A 252 -12.73 -11.31 0.86
N ALA A 253 -12.00 -12.40 1.02
CA ALA A 253 -12.41 -13.71 0.53
C ALA A 253 -12.48 -14.74 1.65
N LYS A 254 -13.45 -15.63 1.56
CA LYS A 254 -13.51 -16.81 2.43
C LYS A 254 -12.42 -17.77 1.94
N ARG A 255 -11.50 -18.17 2.82
CA ARG A 255 -10.58 -19.27 2.52
C ARG A 255 -11.43 -20.50 2.21
N TRP A 256 -11.16 -21.14 1.08
CA TRP A 256 -12.03 -22.19 0.53
C TRP A 256 -12.27 -23.33 1.54
N GLN A 257 -11.30 -23.64 2.42
CA GLN A 257 -11.55 -24.34 3.69
C GLN A 257 -10.65 -23.76 4.80
N GLY A 258 -11.15 -23.69 6.03
CA GLY A 258 -10.45 -23.09 7.18
C GLY A 258 -9.06 -23.70 7.43
N ASP A 259 -8.95 -25.00 7.18
CA ASP A 259 -7.74 -25.82 7.38
C ASP A 259 -7.14 -26.36 6.06
N SER A 260 -7.55 -25.85 4.89
CA SER A 260 -6.95 -26.33 3.62
C SER A 260 -5.44 -26.11 3.67
N PRO A 261 -4.61 -27.15 3.49
CA PRO A 261 -3.16 -26.98 3.43
C PRO A 261 -2.82 -26.03 2.29
N ASN A 262 -1.71 -25.30 2.43
CA ASN A 262 -1.10 -24.66 1.28
C ASN A 262 -0.87 -25.73 0.20
N TYR A 263 -1.39 -25.51 -1.01
CA TYR A 263 -1.13 -26.40 -2.13
C TYR A 263 0.33 -26.22 -2.51
N TRP A 264 1.17 -27.13 -2.03
CA TRP A 264 2.54 -27.30 -2.47
C TRP A 264 2.53 -28.22 -3.67
N MET A 265 2.81 -27.65 -4.83
CA MET A 265 2.84 -28.40 -6.07
C MET A 265 4.27 -28.50 -6.57
N GLY A 266 4.64 -29.72 -6.97
CA GLY A 266 5.98 -30.08 -7.42
C GLY A 266 6.48 -29.24 -8.61
N LYS A 267 7.70 -29.55 -9.04
CA LYS A 267 8.65 -28.62 -9.66
C LYS A 267 8.22 -27.81 -10.90
N GLU A 268 7.11 -28.11 -11.59
CA GLU A 268 6.88 -27.55 -12.94
C GLU A 268 5.43 -27.25 -13.37
N LYS A 269 4.41 -27.68 -12.61
CA LYS A 269 3.01 -27.54 -13.05
C LYS A 269 2.01 -27.50 -11.88
N PHE A 270 1.09 -26.54 -11.95
CA PHE A 270 -0.20 -26.52 -11.27
C PHE A 270 -1.28 -26.81 -12.30
N GLY A 271 -2.16 -27.79 -12.04
CA GLY A 271 -3.27 -28.09 -12.93
C GLY A 271 -4.40 -28.88 -12.29
N HIS A 272 -5.61 -28.58 -12.75
CA HIS A 272 -6.92 -29.13 -12.40
C HIS A 272 -7.49 -28.62 -11.07
N PHE A 273 -8.43 -27.68 -11.18
CA PHE A 273 -9.23 -27.19 -10.06
C PHE A 273 -10.70 -27.27 -10.48
N ASP A 274 -11.48 -28.11 -9.80
CA ASP A 274 -12.90 -28.29 -10.07
C ASP A 274 -13.71 -27.20 -9.34
N ALA A 275 -14.48 -26.42 -10.11
CA ALA A 275 -15.26 -25.29 -9.62
C ALA A 275 -16.73 -25.63 -9.32
N ASP A 276 -17.16 -26.89 -9.48
CA ASP A 276 -18.55 -27.35 -9.32
C ASP A 276 -19.00 -27.43 -7.85
N PHE A 277 -19.17 -26.27 -7.21
CA PHE A 277 -19.69 -26.19 -5.84
C PHE A 277 -21.21 -25.98 -5.82
N GLN A 278 -21.92 -26.86 -5.10
CA GLN A 278 -23.38 -26.76 -4.89
C GLN A 278 -23.85 -25.41 -4.28
N SER A 279 -22.97 -24.70 -3.57
CA SER A 279 -23.26 -23.36 -3.02
C SER A 279 -23.35 -22.25 -4.08
N ASN A 280 -22.87 -22.51 -5.30
CA ASN A 280 -22.78 -21.53 -6.36
C ASN A 280 -23.94 -21.62 -7.35
N VAL A 281 -25.12 -22.13 -6.99
CA VAL A 281 -26.24 -22.28 -7.94
C VAL A 281 -27.10 -21.00 -8.00
N LEU A 282 -27.34 -20.45 -9.20
CA LEU A 282 -28.16 -19.26 -9.48
C LEU A 282 -29.67 -19.56 -9.47
N SER A 283 -30.10 -20.74 -9.93
CA SER A 283 -31.53 -21.10 -10.02
C SER A 283 -31.70 -22.58 -10.40
N GLY A 284 -31.59 -23.48 -9.42
CA GLY A 284 -31.97 -24.89 -9.56
C GLY A 284 -31.05 -25.80 -10.40
N LYS A 285 -30.31 -25.29 -11.41
CA LYS A 285 -29.34 -26.07 -12.22
C LYS A 285 -28.28 -25.23 -12.95
N LYS A 286 -28.03 -23.96 -12.60
CA LYS A 286 -26.96 -23.16 -13.24
C LYS A 286 -26.00 -22.62 -12.21
N LEU A 287 -24.69 -22.71 -12.47
CA LEU A 287 -23.68 -22.14 -11.60
C LEU A 287 -23.54 -20.62 -11.83
N LYS A 288 -23.34 -19.88 -10.74
CA LYS A 288 -22.98 -18.46 -10.72
C LYS A 288 -21.58 -18.34 -11.32
N PRO A 289 -21.29 -17.32 -12.15
CA PRO A 289 -19.92 -16.95 -12.42
C PRO A 289 -19.19 -16.72 -11.10
N THR A 290 -18.03 -17.34 -10.93
CA THR A 290 -17.24 -17.21 -9.70
C THR A 290 -15.87 -16.68 -9.99
N LEU A 291 -15.35 -15.83 -9.10
CA LEU A 291 -13.97 -15.36 -9.15
C LEU A 291 -13.19 -16.08 -8.07
N TRP A 292 -12.13 -16.76 -8.48
CA TRP A 292 -11.17 -17.42 -7.62
C TRP A 292 -9.90 -16.60 -7.54
N ILE A 293 -9.32 -16.53 -6.34
CA ILE A 293 -7.97 -16.02 -6.15
C ILE A 293 -7.11 -17.13 -5.57
N PHE A 294 -6.00 -17.38 -6.24
CA PHE A 294 -4.91 -18.20 -5.71
C PHE A 294 -3.77 -17.25 -5.38
N SER A 295 -3.32 -17.26 -4.14
CA SER A 295 -2.28 -16.33 -3.67
C SER A 295 -1.24 -17.09 -2.88
N GLY A 296 0.03 -16.78 -3.11
CA GLY A 296 1.12 -17.37 -2.37
C GLY A 296 2.46 -17.00 -2.99
N PHE A 297 3.32 -17.97 -3.23
CA PHE A 297 4.67 -17.72 -3.73
C PHE A 297 5.18 -18.81 -4.69
N LEU A 298 5.99 -18.38 -5.65
CA LEU A 298 6.80 -19.22 -6.52
C LEU A 298 8.23 -19.23 -6.00
N ALA A 299 8.80 -20.42 -5.80
CA ALA A 299 10.18 -20.63 -5.36
C ALA A 299 10.97 -21.38 -6.44
N PRO A 300 11.86 -20.71 -7.20
CA PRO A 300 12.67 -21.37 -8.22
C PRO A 300 13.61 -22.40 -7.61
N THR A 301 13.76 -23.54 -8.28
CA THR A 301 14.73 -24.57 -7.89
C THR A 301 16.15 -24.27 -8.35
N GLU A 302 16.30 -23.44 -9.38
CA GLU A 302 17.58 -23.02 -9.95
C GLU A 302 17.50 -21.55 -10.38
N THR A 303 18.65 -20.89 -10.51
CA THR A 303 18.73 -19.52 -11.01
C THR A 303 18.76 -19.56 -12.54
N ASN A 304 17.67 -19.16 -13.19
CA ASN A 304 17.55 -19.24 -14.65
C ASN A 304 16.45 -18.30 -15.18
N HIS A 305 16.36 -18.17 -16.50
CA HIS A 305 15.18 -17.66 -17.18
C HIS A 305 14.10 -18.74 -17.18
N TYR A 306 12.97 -18.50 -16.52
CA TYR A 306 11.82 -19.40 -16.50
C TYR A 306 10.80 -19.02 -17.57
N GLN A 307 10.39 -19.98 -18.39
CA GLN A 307 9.17 -19.89 -19.18
C GLN A 307 7.97 -20.16 -18.28
N VAL A 308 7.21 -19.11 -18.00
CA VAL A 308 5.95 -19.17 -17.28
C VAL A 308 4.82 -19.17 -18.31
N LYS A 309 3.91 -20.13 -18.25
CA LYS A 309 2.73 -20.20 -19.12
C LYS A 309 1.48 -20.36 -18.27
N PHE A 310 0.48 -19.54 -18.55
CA PHE A 310 -0.81 -19.62 -17.90
C PHE A 310 -1.88 -19.98 -18.92
N LYS A 311 -2.63 -21.04 -18.66
CA LYS A 311 -3.75 -21.49 -19.49
C LYS A 311 -4.97 -21.60 -18.60
N ALA A 312 -6.07 -21.03 -19.04
CA ALA A 312 -7.38 -21.24 -18.45
C ALA A 312 -8.39 -21.45 -19.57
N ASP A 313 -9.43 -22.22 -19.29
CA ASP A 313 -10.54 -22.40 -20.22
C ASP A 313 -11.30 -21.08 -20.40
N ASP A 314 -11.47 -20.35 -19.29
CA ASP A 314 -12.08 -19.04 -19.20
C ASP A 314 -11.05 -17.92 -18.92
N ILE A 315 -11.54 -16.76 -18.45
CA ILE A 315 -10.71 -15.60 -18.18
C ILE A 315 -9.93 -15.78 -16.88
N GLY A 316 -8.63 -15.50 -16.95
CA GLY A 316 -7.80 -15.38 -15.78
C GLY A 316 -6.60 -14.47 -16.04
N ARG A 317 -5.90 -14.18 -14.96
CA ARG A 317 -4.66 -13.41 -14.99
C ARG A 317 -3.74 -13.84 -13.86
N VAL A 318 -2.46 -13.97 -14.18
CA VAL A 318 -1.40 -14.21 -13.21
C VAL A 318 -0.57 -12.95 -13.04
N TYR A 319 -0.21 -12.67 -11.80
CA TYR A 319 0.70 -11.63 -11.39
C TYR A 319 1.86 -12.25 -10.62
N ILE A 320 3.09 -11.96 -11.00
CA ILE A 320 4.30 -12.37 -10.26
C ILE A 320 5.10 -11.13 -9.92
N GLN A 321 5.34 -10.88 -8.62
CA GLN A 321 6.15 -9.76 -8.18
C GLN A 321 7.62 -10.17 -8.07
N ASP A 322 8.48 -9.46 -8.79
CA ASP A 322 9.93 -9.50 -8.65
C ASP A 322 10.44 -8.10 -8.32
N LYS A 323 10.86 -7.88 -7.07
CA LYS A 323 11.33 -6.58 -6.56
C LYS A 323 10.36 -5.44 -6.90
N ASN A 324 10.72 -4.53 -7.81
CA ASN A 324 9.91 -3.39 -8.24
C ASN A 324 9.13 -3.65 -9.54
N ARG A 325 9.18 -4.88 -10.07
CA ARG A 325 8.54 -5.28 -11.31
C ARG A 325 7.39 -6.25 -11.04
N LEU A 326 6.21 -5.92 -11.57
CA LEU A 326 5.05 -6.81 -11.57
C LEU A 326 4.91 -7.43 -12.96
N HIS A 327 5.21 -8.72 -13.07
CA HIS A 327 4.96 -9.51 -14.27
C HIS A 327 3.47 -9.84 -14.34
N THR A 328 2.89 -9.79 -15.54
CA THR A 328 1.45 -10.01 -15.77
C THR A 328 1.27 -10.93 -16.97
N LEU A 329 0.50 -12.01 -16.81
CA LEU A 329 0.16 -12.96 -17.86
C LEU A 329 -1.37 -13.10 -17.91
N ASP A 330 -1.98 -12.85 -19.06
CA ASP A 330 -3.39 -13.17 -19.28
C ASP A 330 -3.59 -14.66 -19.59
N TYR A 331 -4.85 -15.11 -19.54
CA TYR A 331 -5.18 -16.49 -19.88
C TYR A 331 -4.69 -16.83 -21.30
N ARG A 332 -3.89 -17.89 -21.41
CA ARG A 332 -3.20 -18.38 -22.61
C ARG A 332 -1.92 -17.62 -22.99
N ASP A 333 -1.45 -16.71 -22.15
CA ASP A 333 -0.14 -16.08 -22.32
C ASP A 333 1.01 -16.96 -21.85
N ASN A 334 2.18 -16.62 -22.38
CA ASN A 334 3.46 -17.07 -21.86
C ASN A 334 4.41 -15.87 -21.71
N GLN A 335 5.30 -15.96 -20.73
CA GLN A 335 6.32 -14.96 -20.49
C GLN A 335 7.60 -15.64 -20.01
N THR A 336 8.75 -15.11 -20.43
CA THR A 336 10.04 -15.48 -19.85
C THR A 336 10.40 -14.50 -18.73
N ILE A 337 10.71 -15.04 -17.54
CA ILE A 337 11.03 -14.26 -16.33
C ILE A 337 12.32 -14.80 -15.74
N TYR A 338 13.29 -13.94 -15.45
CA TYR A 338 14.51 -14.34 -14.75
C TYR A 338 14.20 -14.50 -13.26
N LEU A 339 14.46 -15.68 -12.70
CA LEU A 339 14.22 -15.98 -11.30
C LEU A 339 15.45 -16.64 -10.68
N GLU A 340 15.74 -16.31 -9.42
CA GLU A 340 16.92 -16.78 -8.69
C GLU A 340 16.53 -17.90 -7.71
N ALA A 341 17.36 -18.94 -7.64
CA ALA A 341 17.23 -20.01 -6.66
C ALA A 341 17.30 -19.43 -5.23
N GLY A 342 16.50 -20.01 -4.32
CA GLY A 342 16.45 -19.59 -2.92
C GLY A 342 15.66 -18.31 -2.65
N LYS A 343 15.10 -17.67 -3.69
CA LYS A 343 14.15 -16.56 -3.54
C LYS A 343 12.70 -17.05 -3.60
N TYR A 344 11.81 -16.23 -3.07
CA TYR A 344 10.37 -16.48 -3.04
C TYR A 344 9.66 -15.28 -3.67
N TYR A 345 8.97 -15.52 -4.77
CA TYR A 345 8.32 -14.50 -5.57
C TYR A 345 6.82 -14.53 -5.28
N PRO A 346 6.23 -13.47 -4.71
CA PRO A 346 4.79 -13.40 -4.54
C PRO A 346 4.06 -13.60 -5.86
N ILE A 347 3.02 -14.44 -5.82
CA ILE A 347 2.21 -14.76 -7.00
C ILE A 347 0.73 -14.69 -6.66
N TRP A 348 -0.04 -14.10 -7.58
CA TRP A 348 -1.49 -14.06 -7.54
C TRP A 348 -2.07 -14.53 -8.86
N LEU A 349 -2.92 -15.54 -8.82
CA LEU A 349 -3.68 -16.01 -9.96
C LEU A 349 -5.15 -15.68 -9.71
N PHE A 350 -5.74 -14.95 -10.64
CA PHE A 350 -7.16 -14.67 -10.69
C PHE A 350 -7.76 -15.52 -11.79
N TRP A 351 -8.89 -16.14 -11.50
CA TRP A 351 -9.59 -16.90 -12.50
C TRP A 351 -11.09 -16.77 -12.30
N SER A 352 -11.79 -16.40 -13.37
CA SER A 352 -13.24 -16.34 -13.39
C SER A 352 -13.76 -17.54 -14.15
N THR A 353 -14.73 -18.24 -13.57
CA THR A 353 -15.53 -19.23 -14.28
C THR A 353 -16.75 -18.60 -14.93
N ASN A 354 -17.19 -19.18 -16.04
CA ASN A 354 -18.43 -18.84 -16.71
C ASN A 354 -19.62 -19.57 -16.08
N SER A 355 -20.83 -19.06 -16.31
CA SER A 355 -22.04 -19.77 -15.88
C SER A 355 -22.34 -20.96 -16.81
N HIS A 356 -22.41 -22.15 -16.24
CA HIS A 356 -22.75 -23.38 -16.96
C HIS A 356 -23.82 -24.20 -16.19
N THR A 357 -24.32 -25.28 -16.78
CA THR A 357 -25.40 -26.09 -16.20
C THR A 357 -24.81 -27.12 -15.22
N VAL A 358 -25.41 -27.25 -14.05
CA VAL A 358 -25.06 -28.25 -13.03
C VAL A 358 -25.28 -29.64 -13.61
N GLY A 359 -24.23 -30.46 -13.62
CA GLY A 359 -24.26 -31.83 -14.13
C GLY A 359 -23.87 -31.99 -15.60
N ASP A 360 -23.54 -30.90 -16.30
CA ASP A 360 -22.72 -31.03 -17.51
C ASP A 360 -21.36 -31.60 -17.08
N GLN A 361 -20.75 -32.53 -17.84
CA GLN A 361 -19.38 -33.00 -17.60
C GLN A 361 -18.35 -31.91 -17.97
N TYR A 362 -18.55 -30.70 -17.47
CA TYR A 362 -17.75 -29.54 -17.75
C TYR A 362 -16.79 -29.33 -16.58
N TRP A 363 -15.54 -29.71 -16.78
CA TRP A 363 -14.46 -29.46 -15.84
C TRP A 363 -13.72 -28.23 -16.35
N ASP A 364 -13.99 -27.06 -15.76
CA ASP A 364 -13.22 -25.87 -16.11
C ASP A 364 -11.80 -26.02 -15.54
N THR A 365 -10.79 -25.77 -16.37
CA THR A 365 -9.39 -25.92 -15.98
C THR A 365 -8.65 -24.62 -15.92
N ILE A 366 -7.76 -24.57 -14.93
CA ILE A 366 -6.62 -23.68 -14.89
C ILE A 366 -5.34 -24.49 -14.85
N GLU A 367 -4.33 -24.00 -15.53
CA GLU A 367 -3.00 -24.54 -15.57
C GLU A 367 -1.98 -23.41 -15.54
N LEU A 368 -1.07 -23.46 -14.57
CA LEU A 368 0.11 -22.61 -14.51
C LEU A 368 1.33 -23.51 -14.58
N THR A 369 2.19 -23.28 -15.57
CA THR A 369 3.47 -23.98 -15.71
C THR A 369 4.60 -22.99 -15.58
N TRP A 370 5.70 -23.44 -14.99
CA TRP A 370 6.94 -22.68 -14.87
C TRP A 370 8.08 -23.67 -15.08
N ARG A 371 8.92 -23.42 -16.08
CA ARG A 371 10.06 -24.29 -16.37
C ARG A 371 11.27 -23.45 -16.73
N PRO A 372 12.49 -23.84 -16.31
CA PRO A 372 13.68 -23.20 -16.82
C PRO A 372 13.71 -23.28 -18.35
N ALA A 373 14.12 -22.19 -19.01
CA ALA A 373 14.44 -22.19 -20.42
C ALA A 373 15.71 -23.04 -20.59
N GLY A 374 15.58 -24.12 -21.36
CA GLY A 374 16.71 -25.00 -21.71
C GLY A 374 17.66 -24.36 -22.71
#